data_AF-A0A224Y2G0-F1
#
_entry.id   AF-A0A224Y2G0-F1
#
_cell.length_a   1.000
_cell.length_b   1.000
_cell.length_c   1.000
_cell.angle_alpha   90.00
_cell.angle_beta   90.00
_cell.angle_gamma   90.00
#
_symmetry.space_group_name_H-M   'P 1'
#
loop_
_entity.id
_entity.type
_entity.pdbx_description
1 polymer ?
#
loop_
_entity_poly.entity_id
_entity_poly.type
_entity_poly.pdbx_seq_one_letter_code
_entity_poly.pdbx_strand_id
1 'polypeptide(L)'
;LSCLKLDIVNMVERMGGGARYQLLPGVYLSHHLDTAAAPRTLLESLAQGNHTKEVDLYISNKVNEYLNSLTLSVKVLDPTTISHARKLSEQILSTFMPVETVHFQNK
;
A
#
# COMPACT_ATOMS: atom_id res chain seq x y z
N LEU A 1 17.58 16.48 4.24
CA LEU A 1 16.22 16.07 3.84
C LEU A 1 16.13 15.53 2.41
N SER A 2 17.11 15.82 1.53
CA SER A 2 17.15 15.32 0.15
C SER A 2 17.30 13.80 0.02
N CYS A 3 18.10 13.16 0.87
CA CYS A 3 18.27 11.71 0.84
C CYS A 3 16.95 10.96 1.08
N LEU A 4 16.16 11.40 2.06
CA LEU A 4 14.88 10.75 2.40
C LEU A 4 13.90 10.76 1.22
N LYS A 5 13.75 11.89 0.51
CA LYS A 5 12.83 11.95 -0.64
C LYS A 5 13.33 11.08 -1.79
N LEU A 6 14.64 11.01 -2.02
CA LEU A 6 15.22 10.11 -3.03
C LEU A 6 15.02 8.63 -2.65
N ASP A 7 15.19 8.30 -1.38
CA ASP A 7 14.94 6.95 -0.86
C ASP A 7 13.46 6.56 -1.02
N ILE A 8 12.53 7.50 -0.79
CA ILE A 8 11.10 7.29 -1.02
C ILE A 8 10.80 7.10 -2.51
N VAL A 9 11.36 7.92 -3.41
CA VAL A 9 11.17 7.75 -4.86
C VAL A 9 11.69 6.39 -5.31
N ASN A 10 12.88 5.99 -4.86
CA ASN A 10 13.46 4.69 -5.19
C ASN A 10 12.64 3.53 -4.61
N MET A 11 12.14 3.66 -3.37
CA MET A 11 11.21 2.69 -2.79
C MET A 11 9.95 2.56 -3.65
N VAL A 12 9.36 3.68 -4.08
CA VAL A 12 8.16 3.72 -4.89
C VAL A 12 8.37 3.10 -6.27
N GLU A 13 9.51 3.34 -6.91
CA GLU A 13 9.85 2.67 -8.17
C GLU A 13 9.99 1.15 -8.00
N ARG A 14 10.54 0.70 -6.86
CA ARG A 14 10.62 -0.72 -6.50
C ARG A 14 9.28 -1.35 -6.13
N MET A 15 8.26 -0.55 -5.81
CA MET A 15 6.88 -1.03 -5.67
C MET A 15 6.21 -1.28 -7.03
N GLY A 16 6.81 -0.83 -8.13
CA GLY A 16 6.37 -1.17 -9.48
C GLY A 16 6.57 -2.66 -9.80
N GLY A 17 5.71 -3.20 -10.67
CA GLY A 17 5.74 -4.60 -11.07
C GLY A 17 4.60 -5.41 -10.46
N GLY A 18 4.76 -6.73 -10.41
CA GLY A 18 3.76 -7.64 -9.85
C GLY A 18 4.34 -8.51 -8.76
N ALA A 19 3.70 -8.54 -7.60
CA ALA A 19 4.03 -9.51 -6.55
C ALA A 19 2.78 -10.24 -6.06
N ARG A 20 2.99 -11.46 -5.58
CA ARG A 20 1.97 -12.30 -4.97
C ARG A 20 2.52 -12.94 -3.70
N TYR A 21 1.93 -12.58 -2.57
CA TYR A 21 2.29 -13.06 -1.25
C TYR A 21 1.20 -14.00 -0.73
N GLN A 22 1.59 -15.13 -0.17
CA GLN A 22 0.66 -16.00 0.54
C GLN A 22 0.64 -15.59 2.02
N LEU A 23 -0.49 -15.05 2.48
CA LEU A 23 -0.66 -14.62 3.87
C LEU A 23 -1.05 -15.81 4.77
N LEU A 24 -1.96 -16.64 4.25
CA LEU A 24 -2.43 -17.87 4.88
C LEU A 24 -2.61 -18.93 3.80
N PRO A 25 -2.72 -20.23 4.14
CA PRO A 25 -3.20 -21.24 3.20
C PRO A 25 -4.51 -20.79 2.54
N GLY A 26 -4.48 -20.63 1.22
CA GLY A 26 -5.64 -20.18 0.45
C GLY A 26 -5.89 -18.67 0.45
N VAL A 27 -5.16 -17.84 1.21
CA VAL A 27 -5.28 -16.37 1.21
C VAL A 27 -4.03 -15.74 0.60
N TYR A 28 -4.20 -14.98 -0.48
CA TYR A 28 -3.12 -14.35 -1.22
C TYR A 28 -3.34 -12.85 -1.33
N LEU A 29 -2.30 -12.06 -1.08
CA LEU A 29 -2.25 -10.64 -1.41
C LEU A 29 -1.43 -10.49 -2.69
N SER A 30 -2.00 -9.85 -3.71
CA SER A 30 -1.28 -9.54 -4.94
C SER A 30 -1.40 -8.07 -5.29
N HIS A 31 -0.41 -7.54 -5.98
CA HIS A 31 -0.49 -6.24 -6.64
C HIS A 31 0.07 -6.35 -8.06
N HIS A 32 -0.35 -5.43 -8.91
CA HIS A 32 0.22 -5.25 -10.23
C HIS A 32 0.20 -3.78 -10.60
N LEU A 33 1.38 -3.21 -10.80
CA LEU A 33 1.59 -1.87 -11.30
C LEU A 33 2.48 -1.88 -12.53
N ASP A 34 2.18 -0.97 -13.45
CA ASP A 34 3.07 -0.68 -14.56
C ASP A 34 4.38 -0.07 -14.05
N THR A 35 5.50 -0.63 -14.51
CA THR A 35 6.87 -0.23 -14.15
C THR A 35 7.32 1.02 -14.90
N ALA A 36 6.48 2.06 -14.90
CA ALA A 36 6.85 3.35 -15.46
C ALA A 36 7.89 4.01 -14.53
N ALA A 37 9.12 4.18 -15.04
CA ALA A 37 10.20 4.87 -14.34
C ALA A 37 9.83 6.34 -14.06
N ALA A 38 10.40 6.89 -13.00
CA ALA A 38 10.23 8.29 -12.66
C ALA A 38 10.75 9.19 -13.81
N PRO A 39 10.07 10.31 -14.11
CA PRO A 39 10.55 11.25 -15.12
C PRO A 39 11.96 11.75 -14.80
N ARG A 40 12.86 11.74 -15.80
CA ARG A 40 14.26 12.18 -15.63
C ARG A 40 14.38 13.59 -15.09
N THR A 41 13.52 14.49 -15.54
CA THR A 41 13.46 15.89 -15.07
C THR A 41 13.18 15.98 -13.57
N LEU A 42 12.34 15.09 -13.04
CA LEU A 42 12.01 15.01 -11.63
C LEU A 42 13.20 14.49 -10.82
N LEU A 43 13.88 13.44 -11.31
CA LEU A 43 15.10 12.90 -10.68
C LEU A 43 16.25 13.92 -10.66
N GLU A 44 16.44 14.66 -11.76
CA GLU A 44 17.44 15.74 -11.85
C GLU A 44 17.13 16.88 -10.87
N SER A 45 15.86 17.29 -10.77
CA SER A 45 15.44 18.31 -9.80
C SER A 45 15.70 17.86 -8.36
N LEU A 46 15.49 16.57 -8.07
CA LEU A 46 15.71 15.99 -6.76
C LEU A 46 17.20 15.90 -6.41
N ALA A 47 18.04 15.53 -7.38
CA ALA A 47 19.49 15.47 -7.25
C ALA A 47 20.11 16.86 -7.00
N GLN A 48 19.50 17.91 -7.54
CA GLN A 48 19.87 19.31 -7.28
C GLN A 48 19.34 19.84 -5.94
N GLY A 49 18.67 19.00 -5.13
CA GLY A 49 18.10 19.40 -3.84
C GLY A 49 16.83 20.24 -3.97
N ASN A 50 16.22 20.31 -5.15
CA ASN A 50 14.98 21.03 -5.37
C ASN A 50 13.79 20.15 -4.97
N HIS A 51 13.16 20.50 -3.86
CA HIS A 51 12.02 19.77 -3.30
C HIS A 51 10.70 20.36 -3.80
N THR A 52 10.48 20.26 -5.11
CA THR A 52 9.30 20.81 -5.77
C THR A 52 8.03 20.07 -5.37
N LYS A 53 6.88 20.76 -5.45
CA LYS A 53 5.55 20.17 -5.27
C LYS A 53 5.28 19.02 -6.24
N GLU A 54 5.99 18.99 -7.37
CA GLU A 54 5.88 17.94 -8.39
C GLU A 54 6.40 16.59 -7.87
N VAL A 55 7.47 16.60 -7.07
CA VAL A 55 7.99 15.39 -6.42
C VAL A 55 6.97 14.83 -5.43
N ASP A 56 6.40 15.70 -4.61
CA ASP A 56 5.41 15.28 -3.61
C ASP A 56 4.15 14.74 -4.30
N LEU A 57 3.70 15.41 -5.36
CA LEU A 57 2.59 14.93 -6.19
C LEU A 57 2.90 13.59 -6.85
N TYR A 58 4.11 13.40 -7.37
CA TYR A 58 4.54 12.14 -7.97
C TYR A 58 4.52 11.00 -6.93
N ILE A 59 5.10 11.22 -5.76
CA ILE A 59 5.11 10.24 -4.66
C ILE A 59 3.67 9.91 -4.26
N SER A 60 2.82 10.90 -4.00
CA SER A 60 1.43 10.69 -3.60
C SER A 60 0.64 9.92 -4.66
N ASN A 61 0.79 10.27 -5.95
CA ASN A 61 0.11 9.57 -7.04
C ASN A 61 0.56 8.11 -7.13
N LYS A 62 1.86 7.85 -7.06
CA LYS A 62 2.39 6.48 -7.14
C LYS A 62 2.01 5.62 -5.93
N VAL A 63 2.01 6.20 -4.72
CA VAL A 63 1.53 5.51 -3.53
C VAL A 63 0.04 5.19 -3.66
N ASN A 64 -0.76 6.14 -4.17
CA ASN A 64 -2.18 5.92 -4.42
C ASN A 64 -2.41 4.83 -5.48
N GLU A 65 -1.67 4.85 -6.59
CA GLU A 65 -1.67 3.77 -7.59
C GLU A 65 -1.35 2.42 -6.95
N TYR A 66 -0.35 2.36 -6.07
CA TYR A 66 0.04 1.13 -5.39
C TYR A 66 -1.09 0.61 -4.51
N LEU A 67 -1.65 1.46 -3.66
CA LEU A 67 -2.75 1.07 -2.78
C LEU A 67 -3.98 0.60 -3.57
N ASN A 68 -4.29 1.25 -4.69
CA ASN A 68 -5.41 0.86 -5.55
C ASN A 68 -5.18 -0.45 -6.31
N SER A 69 -3.92 -0.86 -6.49
CA SER A 69 -3.59 -2.13 -7.16
C SER A 69 -3.66 -3.36 -6.23
N LEU A 70 -3.74 -3.16 -4.91
CA LEU A 70 -3.74 -4.25 -3.94
C LEU A 70 -5.03 -5.07 -4.04
N THR A 71 -4.87 -6.36 -4.29
CA THR A 71 -5.96 -7.34 -4.40
C THR A 71 -5.76 -8.46 -3.39
N LEU A 72 -6.76 -8.69 -2.55
CA LEU A 72 -6.81 -9.82 -1.62
C LEU A 72 -7.67 -10.94 -2.22
N SER A 73 -7.05 -12.08 -2.51
CA SER A 73 -7.70 -13.28 -3.06
C SER A 73 -7.84 -14.36 -2.00
N VAL A 74 -9.05 -14.93 -1.85
CA VAL A 74 -9.33 -16.02 -0.91
C VAL A 74 -9.84 -17.25 -1.67
N LYS A 75 -9.19 -18.40 -1.48
CA LYS A 75 -9.57 -19.69 -2.06
C LYS A 75 -10.54 -20.39 -1.11
N VAL A 76 -11.81 -20.44 -1.50
CA VAL A 76 -12.96 -20.83 -0.64
C VAL A 76 -13.22 -22.35 -0.67
N LEU A 77 -12.25 -23.19 -1.05
CA LEU A 77 -12.49 -24.63 -1.22
C LEU A 77 -12.72 -25.38 0.11
N ASP A 78 -12.45 -24.74 1.25
CA ASP A 78 -12.55 -25.36 2.56
C ASP A 78 -13.09 -24.36 3.61
N PRO A 79 -14.06 -24.75 4.46
CA PRO A 79 -14.59 -23.92 5.54
C PRO A 79 -13.54 -23.42 6.55
N THR A 80 -12.46 -24.19 6.78
CA THR A 80 -11.41 -23.76 7.72
C THR A 80 -10.64 -22.55 7.19
N THR A 81 -10.39 -22.49 5.89
CA THR A 81 -9.74 -21.36 5.20
C THR A 81 -10.57 -20.08 5.35
N ILE A 82 -11.91 -20.18 5.25
CA ILE A 82 -12.83 -19.05 5.44
C ILE A 82 -12.74 -18.51 6.87
N SER A 83 -12.70 -19.41 7.87
CA SER A 83 -12.58 -19.04 9.28
C SER A 83 -11.27 -18.30 9.57
N HIS A 84 -10.15 -18.79 9.02
CA HIS A 84 -8.85 -18.13 9.19
C HIS A 84 -8.80 -16.76 8.49
N ALA A 85 -9.34 -16.65 7.27
CA ALA A 85 -9.44 -15.38 6.55
C ALA A 85 -10.27 -14.34 7.32
N ARG A 86 -11.39 -14.77 7.93
CA ARG A 86 -12.23 -13.92 8.77
C ARG A 86 -11.49 -13.43 10.02
N LYS A 87 -10.84 -14.33 10.75
CA LYS A 87 -10.05 -13.96 11.94
C LYS A 87 -8.94 -12.97 11.61
N LEU A 88 -8.24 -13.17 10.48
CA LEU A 88 -7.23 -12.23 9.99
C LEU A 88 -7.86 -10.85 9.73
N SER A 89 -9.00 -10.80 9.05
CA SER A 89 -9.71 -9.54 8.81
C SER A 89 -10.10 -8.84 10.11
N GLU A 90 -10.63 -9.57 11.09
CA GLU A 90 -11.01 -9.02 12.39
C GLU A 90 -9.79 -8.44 13.15
N GLN A 91 -8.65 -9.14 13.09
CA GLN A 91 -7.39 -8.67 13.69
C GLN A 91 -6.86 -7.39 13.02
N ILE A 92 -6.84 -7.38 11.67
CA ILE A 92 -6.42 -6.20 10.90
C ILE A 92 -7.32 -5.01 11.25
N LEU A 93 -8.64 -5.19 11.19
CA LEU A 93 -9.58 -4.12 11.52
C LEU A 93 -9.40 -3.62 12.95
N SER A 94 -9.24 -4.51 13.94
CA SER A 94 -9.02 -4.08 15.34
C SER A 94 -7.73 -3.29 15.55
N THR A 95 -6.70 -3.54 14.74
CA THR A 95 -5.37 -2.92 14.87
C THR A 95 -5.33 -1.57 14.17
N PHE A 96 -5.93 -1.47 12.97
CA PHE A 96 -5.86 -0.27 12.12
C PHE A 96 -7.07 0.66 12.24
N MET A 97 -8.19 0.15 12.73
CA MET A 97 -9.39 0.91 13.05
C MET A 97 -9.73 0.69 14.52
N PRO A 98 -9.08 1.41 15.45
CA PRO A 98 -9.56 1.42 16.82
C PRO A 98 -11.02 1.87 16.77
N VAL A 99 -11.92 0.99 17.23
CA VAL A 99 -13.33 1.34 17.38
C VAL A 99 -13.37 2.50 18.36
N GLU A 100 -13.54 3.71 17.86
CA GLU A 100 -14.00 4.82 18.68
C GLU A 100 -15.34 4.37 19.24
N THR A 101 -15.34 4.03 20.54
CA THR A 101 -16.54 3.75 21.29
C THR A 101 -17.39 5.01 21.26
N VAL A 102 -18.33 5.07 20.32
CA VAL A 102 -19.37 6.11 20.31
C VAL A 102 -20.21 5.88 21.57
N HIS A 103 -19.87 6.61 22.62
CA HIS A 103 -20.62 6.65 23.86
C HIS A 103 -21.93 7.39 23.56
N PHE A 104 -22.95 6.66 23.11
CA PHE A 104 -24.32 7.17 23.09
C PHE A 104 -24.77 7.39 24.53
N GLN A 105 -24.54 8.59 25.05
CA GLN A 105 -25.26 9.08 26.21
C GLN A 105 -26.69 9.37 25.76
N ASN A 106 -27.58 8.41 25.97
CA ASN A 106 -29.01 8.67 25.99
C ASN A 106 -29.31 9.62 27.16
N LYS A 107 -29.70 10.85 26.82
CA LYS A 107 -30.32 11.80 27.73
C LYS A 107 -31.84 11.67 27.67
#